data_AF-A0A3Q7YDJ2-F1
#
_entry.id   AF-A0A3Q7YDJ2-F1
#
_cell.length_a   1.000
_cell.length_b   1.000
_cell.length_c   1.000
_cell.angle_alpha   90.00
_cell.angle_beta   90.00
_cell.angle_gamma   90.00
#
_symmetry.space_group_name_H-M   'P 1'
#
loop_
_entity.id
_entity.type
_entity.pdbx_description
1 polymer ?
#
loop_
_entity_poly.entity_id
_entity_poly.type
_entity_poly.pdbx_seq_one_letter_code
_entity_poly.pdbx_strand_id
1 'polypeptide(L)'
;MTIYNMCTQKPPHDYSQQLYDKYKESFEEYIRSTVYKELNGKVRGAMISVIDQERQGEQIDRALLKNVLDIFVEIGMGQMDHYENDFEAAMLNDTSAYYCRKASNWILEDSCPGYMLQVHMLDMECFSYLNRALESSLSPIVIFATNRGICTVRYD
;
A
#
# COMPACT_ATOMS: atom_id res chain seq x y z
N MET A 1 -19.78 -38.12 -8.20
CA MET A 1 -18.46 -38.66 -8.58
C MET A 1 -18.05 -38.07 -9.93
N THR A 2 -17.89 -36.73 -10.01
CA THR A 2 -17.71 -36.04 -11.30
C THR A 2 -16.42 -35.24 -11.31
N ILE A 3 -16.11 -34.52 -10.22
CA ILE A 3 -14.86 -33.75 -10.09
C ILE A 3 -13.63 -34.66 -10.05
N TYR A 4 -13.68 -35.77 -9.31
CA TYR A 4 -12.58 -36.76 -9.24
C TYR A 4 -12.24 -37.37 -10.61
N ASN A 5 -13.24 -37.68 -11.44
CA ASN A 5 -13.02 -38.25 -12.78
C ASN A 5 -12.46 -37.25 -13.80
N MET A 6 -12.59 -35.93 -13.56
CA MET A 6 -12.02 -34.87 -14.42
C MET A 6 -10.53 -34.66 -14.14
N CYS A 7 -10.10 -34.80 -12.88
CA CYS A 7 -8.69 -34.63 -12.48
C CYS A 7 -7.82 -35.87 -12.76
N THR A 8 -8.40 -36.97 -13.22
CA THR A 8 -7.68 -38.23 -13.53
C THR A 8 -7.73 -38.59 -15.01
N GLN A 9 -8.11 -37.64 -15.88
CA GLN A 9 -8.19 -37.87 -17.33
C GLN A 9 -6.78 -38.11 -17.89
N LYS A 10 -6.65 -39.14 -18.75
CA LYS A 10 -5.39 -39.49 -19.40
C LYS A 10 -5.33 -38.89 -20.81
N PRO A 11 -4.13 -38.68 -21.38
CA PRO A 11 -3.99 -38.21 -22.75
C PRO A 11 -4.81 -39.07 -23.73
N PRO A 12 -5.42 -38.48 -24.78
CA PRO A 12 -5.25 -37.09 -25.25
C PRO A 12 -6.24 -36.06 -24.67
N HIS A 13 -7.13 -36.45 -23.75
CA HIS A 13 -8.24 -35.63 -23.26
C HIS A 13 -8.02 -35.16 -21.81
N ASP A 14 -6.89 -34.52 -21.53
CA ASP A 14 -6.61 -33.92 -20.21
C ASP A 14 -7.00 -32.43 -20.22
N TYR A 15 -8.14 -32.11 -19.60
CA TYR A 15 -8.67 -30.74 -19.49
C TYR A 15 -8.46 -30.12 -18.11
N SER A 16 -7.71 -30.79 -17.23
CA SER A 16 -7.54 -30.38 -15.83
C SER A 16 -6.97 -28.97 -15.71
N GLN A 17 -5.93 -28.64 -16.47
CA GLN A 17 -5.31 -27.31 -16.48
C GLN A 17 -6.30 -26.21 -16.86
N GLN A 18 -7.04 -26.39 -17.97
CA GLN A 18 -8.02 -25.39 -18.45
C GLN A 18 -9.13 -25.14 -17.43
N LEU A 19 -9.53 -26.17 -16.67
CA LEU A 19 -10.50 -26.04 -15.59
C LEU A 19 -9.95 -25.25 -14.41
N TYR A 20 -8.69 -25.50 -14.01
CA TYR A 20 -8.03 -24.71 -12.96
C TYR A 20 -7.88 -23.25 -13.38
N ASP A 21 -7.45 -22.99 -14.61
CA ASP A 21 -7.28 -21.64 -15.13
C ASP A 21 -8.62 -20.88 -15.13
N LYS A 22 -9.69 -21.52 -15.62
CA LYS A 22 -11.03 -20.91 -15.65
C LYS A 22 -11.61 -20.67 -14.26
N TYR A 23 -11.39 -21.58 -13.32
CA TYR A 23 -11.82 -21.40 -11.94
C TYR A 23 -11.04 -20.26 -11.27
N LYS A 24 -9.72 -20.20 -11.52
CA LYS A 24 -8.86 -19.12 -11.04
C LYS A 24 -9.32 -17.76 -11.57
N GLU A 25 -9.53 -17.62 -12.87
CA GLU A 25 -10.05 -16.39 -13.48
C GLU A 25 -11.39 -15.95 -12.86
N SER A 26 -12.34 -16.88 -12.71
CA SER A 26 -13.65 -16.58 -12.12
C SER A 26 -13.54 -16.11 -10.67
N PHE A 27 -12.61 -16.69 -9.91
CA PHE A 27 -12.38 -16.34 -8.51
C PHE A 27 -11.68 -14.98 -8.38
N GLU A 28 -10.64 -14.73 -9.18
CA GLU A 28 -9.93 -13.44 -9.25
C GLU A 28 -10.90 -12.30 -9.65
N GLU A 29 -11.78 -12.55 -10.62
CA GLU A 29 -12.80 -11.59 -11.03
C GLU A 29 -13.81 -11.31 -9.92
N TYR A 30 -14.22 -12.33 -9.15
CA TYR A 30 -15.12 -12.14 -8.00
C TYR A 30 -14.46 -11.30 -6.90
N ILE A 31 -13.21 -11.59 -6.55
CA ILE A 31 -12.45 -10.81 -5.57
C ILE A 31 -12.38 -9.35 -6.00
N ARG A 32 -12.01 -9.09 -7.26
CA ARG A 32 -11.84 -7.74 -7.78
C ARG A 32 -13.16 -6.96 -7.87
N SER A 33 -14.20 -7.58 -8.45
CA SER A 33 -15.46 -6.90 -8.75
C SER A 33 -16.35 -6.69 -7.53
N THR A 34 -16.25 -7.58 -6.54
CA THR A 34 -17.15 -7.61 -5.38
C THR A 34 -16.38 -7.31 -4.10
N VAL A 35 -15.40 -8.14 -3.73
CA VAL A 35 -14.74 -8.04 -2.41
C VAL A 35 -13.94 -6.75 -2.28
N TYR A 36 -13.09 -6.46 -3.26
CA TYR A 36 -12.27 -5.25 -3.26
C TYR A 36 -13.11 -3.99 -3.27
N LYS A 37 -14.10 -3.92 -4.15
CA LYS A 37 -15.00 -2.76 -4.27
C LYS A 37 -15.71 -2.41 -2.95
N GLU A 38 -16.14 -3.42 -2.19
CA GLU A 38 -16.83 -3.22 -0.92
C GLU A 38 -15.89 -2.92 0.26
N LEU A 39 -14.66 -3.44 0.21
CA LEU A 39 -13.72 -3.36 1.33
C LEU A 39 -12.70 -2.22 1.20
N ASN A 40 -12.33 -1.79 0.00
CA ASN A 40 -11.19 -0.88 -0.18
C ASN A 40 -11.31 0.38 0.68
N GLY A 41 -12.50 0.97 0.77
CA GLY A 41 -12.68 2.23 1.49
C GLY A 41 -12.50 2.06 2.99
N LYS A 42 -12.98 0.93 3.53
CA LYS A 42 -12.86 0.58 4.94
C LYS A 42 -11.42 0.22 5.30
N VAL A 43 -10.78 -0.59 4.46
CA VAL A 43 -9.38 -1.00 4.63
C VAL A 43 -8.47 0.22 4.58
N ARG A 44 -8.64 1.08 3.57
CA ARG A 44 -7.91 2.34 3.45
C ARG A 44 -8.05 3.22 4.69
N GLY A 45 -9.26 3.42 5.17
CA GLY A 45 -9.51 4.22 6.39
C GLY A 45 -8.80 3.62 7.61
N ALA A 46 -8.86 2.30 7.78
CA ALA A 46 -8.15 1.61 8.85
C ALA A 46 -6.63 1.74 8.73
N MET A 47 -6.06 1.59 7.52
CA MET A 47 -4.63 1.74 7.28
C MET A 47 -4.14 3.15 7.59
N ILE A 48 -4.84 4.19 7.15
CA ILE A 48 -4.51 5.58 7.48
C ILE A 48 -4.56 5.78 9.00
N SER A 49 -5.57 5.25 9.68
CA SER A 49 -5.66 5.33 11.14
C SER A 49 -4.49 4.65 11.85
N VAL A 50 -4.00 3.51 11.36
CA VAL A 50 -2.83 2.81 11.92
C VAL A 50 -1.56 3.61 11.67
N ILE A 51 -1.42 4.23 10.50
CA ILE A 51 -0.29 5.12 10.19
C ILE A 51 -0.31 6.35 11.13
N ASP A 52 -1.47 6.91 11.40
CA ASP A 52 -1.62 8.04 12.33
C ASP A 52 -1.29 7.68 13.78
N GLN A 53 -1.58 6.46 14.20
CA GLN A 53 -1.15 5.92 15.49
C GLN A 53 0.37 5.85 15.57
N GLU A 54 1.03 5.31 14.53
CA GLU A 54 2.49 5.27 14.46
C GLU A 54 3.10 6.68 14.54
N ARG A 55 2.52 7.67 13.85
CA ARG A 55 2.97 9.08 13.88
C ARG A 55 2.84 9.74 15.26
N GLN A 56 1.95 9.22 16.10
CA GLN A 56 1.77 9.66 17.49
C GLN A 56 2.72 8.93 18.46
N GLY A 57 3.57 8.04 17.95
CA GLY A 57 4.55 7.28 18.72
C GLY A 57 4.02 5.93 19.22
N GLU A 58 2.85 5.49 18.76
CA GLU A 58 2.33 4.16 19.11
C GLU A 58 3.07 3.06 18.35
N GLN A 59 3.24 1.91 19.00
CA GLN A 59 3.82 0.74 18.35
C GLN A 59 2.76 0.03 17.50
N ILE A 60 3.03 -0.10 16.21
CA ILE A 60 2.14 -0.79 15.26
C ILE A 60 2.74 -2.10 14.73
N ASP A 61 1.87 -2.99 14.26
CA ASP A 61 2.27 -4.15 13.48
C ASP A 61 2.49 -3.77 12.01
N ARG A 62 3.75 -3.53 11.67
CA ARG A 62 4.17 -3.19 10.30
C ARG A 62 4.03 -4.36 9.32
N ALA A 63 4.08 -5.60 9.80
CA ALA A 63 3.91 -6.77 8.95
C ALA A 63 2.45 -6.89 8.51
N LEU A 64 1.51 -6.62 9.41
CA LEU A 64 0.10 -6.51 9.07
C LEU A 64 -0.15 -5.39 8.05
N LEU A 65 0.40 -4.20 8.29
CA LEU A 65 0.27 -3.07 7.36
C LEU A 65 0.79 -3.43 5.96
N LYS A 66 1.95 -4.09 5.88
CA LYS A 66 2.53 -4.57 4.64
C LYS A 66 1.63 -5.60 3.92
N ASN A 67 1.17 -6.63 4.63
CA ASN A 67 0.33 -7.67 4.03
C ASN A 67 -0.94 -7.09 3.41
N VAL A 68 -1.51 -6.06 4.04
CA VAL A 68 -2.70 -5.38 3.51
C VAL A 68 -2.36 -4.51 2.29
N LEU A 69 -1.21 -3.84 2.30
CA LEU A 69 -0.69 -3.09 1.14
C LEU A 69 -0.46 -3.99 -0.07
N ASP A 70 0.11 -5.18 0.15
CA ASP A 70 0.40 -6.14 -0.92
C ASP A 70 -0.88 -6.54 -1.68
N ILE A 71 -2.03 -6.61 -1.00
CA ILE A 71 -3.34 -6.87 -1.63
C ILE A 71 -3.70 -5.79 -2.67
N PHE A 72 -3.46 -4.50 -2.39
CA PHE A 72 -3.76 -3.41 -3.33
C PHE A 72 -2.89 -3.50 -4.59
N VAL A 73 -1.65 -3.98 -4.47
CA VAL A 73 -0.71 -4.15 -5.58
C VAL A 73 -1.08 -5.40 -6.40
N GLU A 74 -1.37 -6.52 -5.73
CA GLU A 74 -1.70 -7.79 -6.39
C GLU A 74 -3.03 -7.73 -7.16
N ILE A 75 -4.03 -7.01 -6.65
CA ILE A 75 -5.33 -6.83 -7.34
C ILE A 75 -5.19 -6.06 -8.66
N GLY A 76 -4.15 -5.23 -8.79
CA GLY A 76 -3.85 -4.49 -10.01
C GLY A 76 -3.35 -5.35 -11.18
N MET A 77 -3.19 -6.68 -11.01
CA MET A 77 -2.65 -7.56 -12.05
C MET A 77 -1.32 -7.04 -12.63
N GLY A 78 -0.48 -6.42 -11.78
CA GLY A 78 0.78 -5.78 -12.17
C GLY A 78 0.65 -4.29 -12.59
N GLN A 79 -0.56 -3.73 -12.65
CA GLN A 79 -0.80 -2.31 -12.80
C GLN A 79 -0.88 -1.63 -11.42
N MET A 80 -0.32 -0.43 -11.30
CA MET A 80 -0.29 0.31 -10.04
C MET A 80 -1.55 1.16 -9.80
N ASP A 81 -2.45 1.26 -10.79
CA ASP A 81 -3.60 2.17 -10.78
C ASP A 81 -4.46 2.08 -9.51
N HIS A 82 -4.69 0.88 -8.96
CA HIS A 82 -5.49 0.71 -7.75
C HIS A 82 -4.75 1.20 -6.50
N TYR A 83 -3.47 0.88 -6.36
CA TYR A 83 -2.65 1.43 -5.27
C TYR A 83 -2.60 2.96 -5.34
N GLU A 84 -2.34 3.49 -6.53
CA GLU A 84 -2.15 4.90 -6.80
C GLU A 84 -3.42 5.74 -6.58
N ASN A 85 -4.55 5.31 -7.16
CA ASN A 85 -5.79 6.08 -7.11
C ASN A 85 -6.61 5.80 -5.86
N ASP A 86 -6.64 4.55 -5.38
CA ASP A 86 -7.48 4.20 -4.25
C ASP A 86 -6.78 4.47 -2.91
N PHE A 87 -5.48 4.23 -2.79
CA PHE A 87 -4.76 4.33 -1.51
C PHE A 87 -3.79 5.52 -1.43
N GLU A 88 -2.82 5.62 -2.34
CA GLU A 88 -1.73 6.60 -2.29
C GLU A 88 -2.24 8.04 -2.28
N ALA A 89 -3.18 8.38 -3.17
CA ALA A 89 -3.77 9.71 -3.21
C ALA A 89 -4.41 10.12 -1.87
N ALA A 90 -5.12 9.20 -1.22
CA ALA A 90 -5.75 9.45 0.08
C ALA A 90 -4.69 9.55 1.20
N MET A 91 -3.68 8.67 1.18
CA MET A 91 -2.58 8.71 2.14
C MET A 91 -1.79 10.02 2.04
N LEU A 92 -1.45 10.47 0.83
CA LEU A 92 -0.71 11.72 0.61
C LEU A 92 -1.51 12.94 1.09
N ASN A 93 -2.81 12.97 0.78
CA ASN A 93 -3.69 14.05 1.22
C ASN A 93 -3.79 14.10 2.76
N ASP A 94 -3.97 12.96 3.40
CA ASP A 94 -4.00 12.85 4.87
C ASP A 94 -2.66 13.27 5.50
N THR A 95 -1.55 12.76 4.97
CA THR A 95 -0.19 13.08 5.44
C THR A 95 0.10 14.57 5.35
N SER A 96 -0.27 15.19 4.23
CA SER A 96 -0.13 16.62 4.00
C SER A 96 -0.95 17.41 5.04
N ALA A 97 -2.22 17.05 5.23
CA ALA A 97 -3.09 17.70 6.20
C ALA A 97 -2.56 17.57 7.65
N TYR A 98 -2.05 16.38 8.01
CA TYR A 98 -1.44 16.13 9.32
C TYR A 98 -0.26 17.07 9.59
N TYR A 99 0.72 17.12 8.68
CA TYR A 99 1.90 17.96 8.87
C TYR A 99 1.61 19.46 8.75
N CYS A 100 0.65 19.86 7.91
CA CYS A 100 0.20 21.25 7.85
C CYS A 100 -0.39 21.70 9.19
N ARG A 101 -1.24 20.86 9.80
CA ARG A 101 -1.80 21.13 11.14
C ARG A 101 -0.71 21.15 12.21
N LYS A 102 0.21 20.18 12.17
CA LYS A 102 1.32 20.09 13.14
C LYS A 102 2.25 21.30 13.06
N ALA A 103 2.64 21.72 11.86
CA ALA A 103 3.44 22.92 11.64
C ALA A 103 2.71 24.19 12.10
N SER A 104 1.40 24.30 11.82
CA SER A 104 0.59 25.44 12.28
C SER A 104 0.53 25.52 13.80
N ASN A 105 0.40 24.38 14.48
CA ASN A 105 0.44 24.32 15.95
C ASN A 105 1.82 24.73 16.48
N TRP A 106 2.91 24.23 15.90
CA TRP A 106 4.27 24.58 16.32
C TRP A 106 4.62 26.06 16.14
N ILE A 107 4.07 26.72 15.11
CA ILE A 107 4.25 28.17 14.92
C ILE A 107 3.60 28.98 16.07
N LEU A 108 2.50 28.47 16.64
CA LEU A 108 1.78 29.13 17.73
C LEU A 108 2.36 28.78 19.10
N GLU A 109 2.83 27.55 19.28
CA GLU A 109 3.28 27.02 20.56
C GLU A 109 4.77 27.27 20.83
N ASP A 110 5.59 27.43 19.80
CA ASP A 110 7.04 27.49 19.92
C ASP A 110 7.64 28.84 19.49
N SER A 111 8.84 29.12 20.01
CA SER A 111 9.67 30.22 19.55
C SER A 111 10.19 29.96 18.13
N CYS A 112 10.50 31.01 17.36
CA CYS A 112 11.03 30.86 15.99
C CYS A 112 12.25 29.90 15.90
N PRO A 113 13.22 29.92 16.85
CA PRO A 113 14.29 28.91 16.89
C PRO A 113 13.80 27.49 17.22
N GLY A 114 12.81 27.33 18.10
CA GLY A 114 12.24 26.04 18.47
C GLY A 114 11.47 25.40 17.31
N TYR A 115 10.69 26.19 16.58
CA TYR A 115 10.05 25.76 15.33
C TYR A 115 11.06 25.23 14.31
N MET A 116 12.14 25.98 14.06
CA MET A 116 13.20 25.55 13.13
C MET A 116 13.85 24.24 13.58
N LEU A 117 14.03 24.04 14.89
CA LEU A 117 14.55 22.78 15.44
C LEU A 117 13.57 21.61 15.20
N GLN A 118 12.27 21.81 15.39
CA GLN A 118 11.24 20.79 15.15
C GLN A 118 11.21 20.36 13.68
N VAL A 119 11.28 21.32 12.76
CA VAL A 119 11.36 21.03 11.31
C VAL A 119 12.60 20.21 11.00
N HIS A 120 13.77 20.60 11.51
CA HIS A 120 15.01 19.85 11.30
C HIS A 120 14.98 18.44 11.90
N MET A 121 14.32 18.23 13.05
CA MET A 121 14.16 16.90 13.63
C MET A 121 13.25 16.01 12.77
N LEU A 122 12.14 16.55 12.24
CA LEU A 122 11.31 15.82 11.28
C LEU A 122 12.08 15.45 10.02
N ASP A 123 12.91 16.34 9.48
CA ASP A 123 13.72 16.05 8.29
C ASP A 123 14.67 14.88 8.56
N MET A 124 15.33 14.86 9.73
CA MET A 124 16.19 13.75 10.14
C MET A 124 15.40 12.45 10.33
N GLU A 125 14.20 12.52 10.90
CA GLU A 125 13.34 11.35 11.11
C GLU A 125 12.83 10.78 9.77
N CYS A 126 12.39 11.64 8.84
CA CYS A 126 12.03 11.29 7.47
C CYS A 126 13.21 10.64 6.74
N PHE A 127 14.42 11.21 6.86
CA PHE A 127 15.62 10.63 6.26
C PHE A 127 15.94 9.25 6.83
N SER A 128 15.87 9.09 8.16
CA SER A 128 16.06 7.79 8.81
C SER A 128 15.00 6.77 8.38
N TYR A 129 13.74 7.21 8.26
CA TYR A 129 12.65 6.36 7.80
C TYR A 129 12.87 5.92 6.37
N LEU A 130 13.24 6.83 5.47
CA LEU A 130 13.56 6.53 4.08
C LEU A 130 14.73 5.55 3.98
N ASN A 131 15.84 5.77 4.69
CA ASN A 131 16.95 4.82 4.69
C ASN A 131 16.54 3.43 5.16
N ARG A 132 15.74 3.33 6.22
CA ARG A 132 15.25 2.04 6.69
C ARG A 132 14.22 1.43 5.75
N ALA A 133 13.42 2.24 5.08
CA ALA A 133 12.51 1.80 4.03
C ALA A 133 13.27 1.31 2.81
N LEU A 134 14.40 1.95 2.45
CA LEU A 134 15.30 1.55 1.37
C LEU A 134 15.96 0.19 1.64
N GLU A 135 16.28 -0.08 2.91
CA GLU A 135 16.74 -1.39 3.40
C GLU A 135 15.60 -2.42 3.54
N SER A 136 14.35 -1.96 3.56
CA SER A 136 13.17 -2.81 3.69
C SER A 136 12.71 -3.33 2.33
N SER A 137 12.08 -4.50 2.31
CA SER A 137 11.32 -4.99 1.16
C SER A 137 10.19 -4.05 0.67
N LEU A 138 9.84 -3.02 1.45
CA LEU A 138 8.90 -1.96 1.08
C LEU A 138 9.56 -0.81 0.27
N SER A 139 10.88 -0.85 0.12
CA SER A 139 11.70 0.10 -0.63
C SER A 139 11.12 0.45 -2.00
N PRO A 140 10.69 -0.51 -2.85
CA PRO A 140 10.17 -0.17 -4.17
C PRO A 140 8.92 0.71 -4.09
N ILE A 141 8.01 0.41 -3.16
CA ILE A 141 6.75 1.14 -2.99
C ILE A 141 7.01 2.58 -2.52
N VAL A 142 7.92 2.75 -1.55
CA VAL A 142 8.28 4.08 -1.00
C VAL A 142 9.09 4.91 -2.01
N ILE A 143 10.04 4.30 -2.73
CA ILE A 143 10.81 4.94 -3.81
C ILE A 143 9.86 5.41 -4.91
N PHE A 144 8.92 4.56 -5.34
CA PHE A 144 7.97 4.92 -6.40
C PHE A 144 7.05 6.05 -5.95
N ALA A 145 6.48 5.98 -4.75
CA ALA A 145 5.61 7.02 -4.21
C ALA A 145 6.31 8.38 -4.04
N THR A 146 7.57 8.37 -3.59
CA THR A 146 8.34 9.61 -3.36
C THR A 146 8.86 10.23 -4.66
N ASN A 147 9.15 9.42 -5.68
CA ASN A 147 9.65 9.89 -6.98
C ASN A 147 8.54 10.21 -8.00
N ARG A 148 7.28 9.87 -7.68
CA ARG A 148 6.14 10.08 -8.55
C ARG A 148 5.90 11.58 -8.76
N GLY A 149 6.18 12.04 -9.99
CA GLY A 149 6.09 13.46 -10.38
C GLY A 149 7.42 14.22 -10.38
N ILE A 150 8.53 13.59 -9.95
CA ILE A 150 9.87 14.21 -9.94
C ILE A 150 10.82 13.53 -10.94
N CYS A 151 10.75 12.21 -11.14
CA CYS A 151 11.55 11.50 -12.14
C CYS A 151 10.84 10.28 -12.75
N THR A 152 11.00 10.08 -14.06
CA THR A 152 10.56 8.87 -14.78
C THR A 152 11.49 7.71 -14.45
N VAL A 153 10.98 6.72 -13.71
CA VAL A 153 11.73 5.49 -13.43
C VAL A 153 11.78 4.66 -14.72
N ARG A 154 13.00 4.41 -15.21
CA ARG A 154 13.23 3.47 -16.33
C ARG A 154 13.41 2.07 -15.76
N TYR A 155 12.69 1.12 -16.32
CA TYR A 155 12.96 -0.30 -16.13
C TYR A 155 13.89 -0.73 -17.27
N ASP A 156 15.07 -1.25 -16.92
CA ASP A 156 15.94 -1.99 -17.83
C ASP A 156 15.49 -3.46 -17.90
#